data_AF-A0A1Q6VB10-F1
#
_entry.id   AF-A0A1Q6VB10-F1
#
_cell.length_a   1.000
_cell.length_b   1.000
_cell.length_c   1.000
_cell.angle_alpha   90.00
_cell.angle_beta   90.00
_cell.angle_gamma   90.00
#
_symmetry.space_group_name_H-M   'P 1'
#
loop_
_entity.id
_entity.type
_entity.pdbx_description
1 polymer ?
#
loop_
_entity_poly.entity_id
_entity_poly.type
_entity_poly.pdbx_seq_one_letter_code
_entity_poly.pdbx_strand_id
1 'polypeptide(L)'
;MLAAAAMAQSSPGANTAVDQLIPWLLDEDQQLRGVPFSEVIFDTTGKKMLPFDASNPVDQRVAKAISAACDETIKKLNAPGSAIQHIDRINEVSSHFENSLRELLNATPGVHCAFPLTNDGKPQRSGYPDLRIVDIDSKRVFYIDPKLYAAAGRDSSFRTFYFEPKKTTNKVRDDAVHFIVGFAHERRGESSSRWKFTRWDLVDLSQFQVKLKAEFQGNNRDMYRAEAIVASSAK
;
A
#
# COMPACT_ATOMS: atom_id res chain seq x y z
N MET A 1 69.20 15.96 -20.66
CA MET A 1 68.38 16.75 -19.71
C MET A 1 66.93 16.66 -20.14
N LEU A 2 66.05 16.34 -19.18
CA LEU A 2 64.59 16.61 -19.13
C LEU A 2 63.75 15.91 -20.22
N ALA A 3 63.19 14.71 -19.98
CA ALA A 3 62.04 14.40 -19.12
C ALA A 3 60.76 15.17 -19.49
N ALA A 4 59.86 14.51 -20.22
CA ALA A 4 58.44 14.86 -20.25
C ALA A 4 57.68 13.62 -19.77
N ALA A 5 57.38 13.62 -18.47
CA ALA A 5 56.50 12.64 -17.86
C ALA A 5 55.07 12.90 -18.34
N ALA A 6 54.47 11.90 -18.98
CA ALA A 6 53.03 11.87 -19.22
C ALA A 6 52.34 11.80 -17.84
N MET A 7 51.68 12.88 -17.45
CA MET A 7 50.71 12.83 -16.37
C MET A 7 49.48 12.07 -16.89
N ALA A 8 49.42 10.78 -16.59
CA ALA A 8 48.16 10.07 -16.57
C ALA A 8 47.28 10.74 -15.51
N GLN A 9 46.28 11.51 -15.95
CA GLN A 9 45.17 11.88 -15.10
C GLN A 9 44.48 10.58 -14.71
N SER A 10 44.71 10.15 -13.47
CA SER A 10 43.88 9.13 -12.84
C SER A 10 42.49 9.73 -12.68
N SER A 11 41.52 9.18 -13.43
CA SER A 11 40.11 9.41 -13.17
C SER A 11 39.84 9.13 -11.69
N PRO A 12 39.13 10.02 -10.96
CA PRO A 12 38.79 9.73 -9.57
C PRO A 12 37.97 8.45 -9.55
N GLY A 13 38.44 7.46 -8.78
CA GLY A 13 37.87 6.12 -8.74
C GLY A 13 36.39 6.14 -8.39
N ALA A 14 35.60 5.42 -9.19
CA ALA A 14 34.24 5.02 -8.86
C ALA A 14 34.28 4.23 -7.55
N ASN A 15 33.91 4.87 -6.44
CA ASN A 15 33.92 4.22 -5.13
C ASN A 15 32.91 4.82 -4.16
N THR A 16 31.93 5.58 -4.65
CA THR A 16 30.78 5.98 -3.83
C THR A 16 29.70 4.90 -3.91
N ALA A 17 28.89 4.78 -2.86
CA ALA A 17 27.69 3.93 -2.88
C ALA A 17 26.74 4.30 -4.04
N VAL A 18 26.79 5.57 -4.49
CA VAL A 18 26.03 6.07 -5.64
C VAL A 18 26.56 5.50 -6.96
N ASP A 19 27.87 5.40 -7.13
CA ASP A 19 28.50 4.88 -8.35
C ASP A 19 28.23 3.39 -8.58
N GLN A 20 27.94 2.64 -7.52
CA GLN A 20 27.53 1.23 -7.60
C GLN A 20 26.02 1.08 -7.74
N LEU A 21 25.25 1.96 -7.09
CA LEU A 21 23.80 1.93 -7.12
C LEU A 21 23.22 2.34 -8.48
N ILE A 22 23.78 3.37 -9.14
CA ILE A 22 23.24 3.87 -10.42
C ILE A 22 23.30 2.80 -11.52
N PRO A 23 24.42 2.10 -11.76
CA PRO A 23 24.46 1.02 -12.75
C PRO A 23 23.45 -0.09 -12.46
N TRP A 24 23.29 -0.48 -11.19
CA TRP A 24 22.28 -1.46 -10.79
C TRP A 24 20.84 -0.97 -11.03
N LEU A 25 20.57 0.32 -10.79
CA LEU A 25 19.26 0.94 -11.05
C LEU A 25 18.92 1.04 -12.54
N LEU A 26 19.93 1.28 -13.39
CA LEU A 26 19.78 1.43 -14.84
C LEU A 26 19.59 0.08 -15.55
N ASP A 27 20.05 -1.01 -14.95
CA ASP A 27 19.83 -2.35 -15.47
C ASP A 27 18.41 -2.83 -15.15
N GLU A 28 17.49 -2.63 -16.11
CA GLU A 28 16.08 -3.00 -15.96
C GLU A 28 15.84 -4.50 -15.78
N ASP A 29 16.79 -5.33 -16.21
CA ASP A 29 16.76 -6.79 -16.06
C ASP A 29 17.24 -7.24 -14.68
N GLN A 30 18.03 -6.42 -13.98
CA GLN A 30 18.43 -6.62 -12.58
C GLN A 30 17.43 -6.09 -11.55
N GLN A 31 16.34 -5.44 -11.98
CA GLN A 31 15.28 -5.03 -11.06
C GLN A 31 14.69 -6.25 -10.34
N LEU A 32 14.65 -6.19 -9.00
CA LEU A 32 14.05 -7.24 -8.17
C LEU A 32 12.55 -7.38 -8.50
N ARG A 33 12.20 -8.40 -9.28
CA ARG A 33 10.85 -8.78 -9.69
C ARG A 33 10.52 -10.17 -9.15
N GLY A 34 9.22 -10.45 -8.98
CA GLY A 34 8.77 -11.76 -8.52
C GLY A 34 9.13 -12.05 -7.07
N VAL A 35 9.46 -11.02 -6.27
CA VAL A 35 9.89 -11.19 -4.88
C VAL A 35 8.66 -11.56 -4.04
N PRO A 36 8.67 -12.68 -3.30
CA PRO A 36 7.57 -13.03 -2.40
C PRO A 36 7.35 -11.93 -1.37
N PHE A 37 6.13 -11.39 -1.30
CA PHE A 37 5.84 -10.32 -0.37
C PHE A 37 5.93 -10.77 1.10
N SER A 38 5.66 -12.06 1.36
CA SER A 38 5.88 -12.70 2.65
C SER A 38 7.32 -12.58 3.14
N GLU A 39 8.31 -12.75 2.25
CA GLU A 39 9.74 -12.60 2.57
C GLU A 39 10.08 -11.15 2.86
N VAL A 40 9.57 -10.21 2.03
CA VAL A 40 9.75 -8.77 2.28
C VAL A 40 9.19 -8.37 3.65
N ILE A 41 8.02 -8.87 4.04
CA ILE A 41 7.46 -8.63 5.37
C ILE A 41 8.35 -9.23 6.46
N PHE A 42 8.79 -10.48 6.31
CA PHE A 42 9.64 -11.11 7.30
C PHE A 42 10.97 -10.37 7.49
N ASP A 43 11.67 -10.05 6.41
CA ASP A 43 12.98 -9.40 6.46
C ASP A 43 12.91 -7.96 7.00
N THR A 44 11.78 -7.28 6.81
CA THR A 44 11.60 -5.89 7.25
C THR A 44 10.99 -5.75 8.64
N THR A 45 10.33 -6.79 9.16
CA THR A 45 9.54 -6.70 10.41
C THR A 45 9.81 -7.83 11.42
N GLY A 46 10.41 -8.94 10.98
CA GLY A 46 10.55 -10.18 11.75
C GLY A 46 9.23 -10.95 11.93
N LYS A 47 8.15 -10.55 11.26
CA LYS A 47 6.81 -11.15 11.38
C LYS A 47 6.48 -12.02 10.18
N LYS A 48 5.70 -13.06 10.41
CA LYS A 48 5.28 -14.02 9.38
C LYS A 48 3.94 -13.63 8.78
N MET A 49 3.89 -13.62 7.46
CA MET A 49 2.63 -13.64 6.73
C MET A 49 2.13 -15.08 6.67
N LEU A 50 1.05 -15.37 7.40
CA LEU A 50 0.41 -16.67 7.46
C LEU A 50 -0.55 -16.84 6.27
N PRO A 51 -0.60 -18.00 5.62
CA PRO A 51 -1.62 -18.28 4.61
C PRO A 51 -3.01 -18.37 5.25
N PHE A 52 -4.02 -17.93 4.50
CA PHE A 52 -5.40 -18.20 4.86
C PHE A 52 -5.67 -19.70 4.81
N ASP A 53 -6.26 -20.25 5.87
CA ASP A 53 -6.61 -21.67 5.94
C ASP A 53 -8.13 -21.85 5.89
N ALA A 54 -8.63 -22.31 4.75
CA ALA A 54 -10.05 -22.59 4.55
C ALA A 54 -10.59 -23.72 5.42
N SER A 55 -9.75 -24.50 6.09
CA SER A 55 -10.16 -25.52 7.08
C SER A 55 -10.15 -24.99 8.52
N ASN A 56 -9.53 -23.83 8.76
CA ASN A 56 -9.45 -23.24 10.08
C ASN A 56 -10.75 -22.47 10.42
N PRO A 57 -11.45 -22.81 11.52
CA PRO A 57 -12.72 -22.19 11.86
C PRO A 57 -12.60 -20.71 12.26
N VAL A 58 -11.44 -20.25 12.73
CA VAL A 58 -11.18 -18.83 13.00
C VAL A 58 -11.05 -18.06 11.69
N ASP A 59 -10.27 -18.57 10.75
CA ASP A 59 -10.06 -17.95 9.43
C ASP A 59 -11.38 -17.83 8.68
N GLN A 60 -12.17 -18.90 8.63
CA GLN A 60 -13.50 -18.87 8.03
C GLN A 60 -14.42 -17.82 8.68
N ARG A 61 -14.43 -17.74 10.02
CA ARG A 61 -15.26 -16.77 10.75
C ARG A 61 -14.86 -15.33 10.45
N VAL A 62 -13.56 -15.02 10.48
CA VAL A 62 -13.07 -13.68 10.19
C VAL A 62 -13.28 -13.32 8.72
N ALA A 63 -13.02 -14.25 7.79
CA ALA A 63 -13.32 -14.04 6.38
C ALA A 63 -14.81 -13.75 6.15
N LYS A 64 -15.71 -14.49 6.81
CA LYS A 64 -17.16 -14.23 6.75
C LYS A 64 -17.54 -12.86 7.31
N ALA A 65 -16.92 -12.42 8.41
CA ALA A 65 -17.12 -11.09 8.96
C ALA A 65 -16.66 -9.99 7.98
N ILE A 66 -15.51 -10.18 7.34
CA ILE A 66 -15.00 -9.27 6.30
C ILE A 66 -15.97 -9.23 5.12
N SER A 67 -16.42 -10.37 4.61
CA SER A 67 -17.38 -10.45 3.50
C SER A 67 -18.66 -9.66 3.80
N ALA A 68 -19.27 -9.89 4.97
CA ALA A 68 -20.48 -9.17 5.38
C ALA A 68 -20.24 -7.65 5.51
N ALA A 69 -19.09 -7.24 6.03
CA ALA A 69 -18.71 -5.83 6.11
C ALA A 69 -18.49 -5.22 4.72
N CYS A 70 -17.96 -5.97 3.75
CA CYS A 70 -17.79 -5.53 2.38
C CYS A 70 -19.14 -5.32 1.68
N ASP A 71 -20.07 -6.27 1.83
CA ASP A 71 -21.42 -6.18 1.27
C ASP A 71 -22.15 -4.93 1.78
N GLU A 72 -22.17 -4.73 3.10
CA GLU A 72 -22.80 -3.55 3.70
C GLU A 72 -22.05 -2.26 3.35
N THR A 73 -20.73 -2.29 3.19
CA THR A 73 -19.96 -1.12 2.74
C THR A 73 -20.34 -0.70 1.32
N ILE A 74 -20.41 -1.64 0.36
CA ILE A 74 -20.86 -1.33 -1.01
C ILE A 74 -22.27 -0.75 -0.98
N LYS A 75 -23.19 -1.38 -0.24
CA LYS A 75 -24.58 -0.93 -0.12
C LYS A 75 -24.68 0.49 0.43
N LYS A 76 -23.99 0.78 1.53
CA LYS A 76 -23.94 2.12 2.15
C LYS A 76 -23.36 3.15 1.18
N LEU A 77 -22.22 2.85 0.57
CA LEU A 77 -21.49 3.83 -0.23
C LEU A 77 -22.10 4.08 -1.61
N ASN A 78 -22.83 3.11 -2.17
CA ASN A 78 -23.64 3.30 -3.38
C ASN A 78 -24.93 4.08 -3.16
N ALA A 79 -25.39 4.25 -1.91
CA ALA A 79 -26.63 4.95 -1.63
C ALA A 79 -26.62 6.38 -2.19
N PRO A 80 -27.75 6.92 -2.71
CA PRO A 80 -27.80 8.26 -3.26
C PRO A 80 -27.35 9.37 -2.32
N GLY A 81 -27.63 9.23 -1.02
CA GLY A 81 -27.22 10.18 0.02
C GLY A 81 -25.81 9.95 0.57
N SER A 82 -25.03 9.03 0.01
CA SER A 82 -23.68 8.76 0.48
C SER A 82 -22.75 9.95 0.18
N ALA A 83 -21.94 10.34 1.16
CA ALA A 83 -21.00 11.46 1.04
C ALA A 83 -20.04 11.31 -0.15
N ILE A 84 -19.72 10.07 -0.54
CA ILE A 84 -18.78 9.82 -1.65
C ILE A 84 -19.30 10.31 -2.99
N GLN A 85 -20.62 10.47 -3.16
CA GLN A 85 -21.23 10.88 -4.43
C GLN A 85 -20.88 12.32 -4.82
N HIS A 86 -20.32 13.11 -3.90
CA HIS A 86 -19.83 14.47 -4.12
C HIS A 86 -18.30 14.57 -4.23
N ILE A 87 -17.59 13.44 -4.23
CA ILE A 87 -16.13 13.38 -4.27
C ILE A 87 -15.69 13.00 -5.68
N ASP A 88 -14.83 13.81 -6.31
CA ASP A 88 -14.38 13.56 -7.68
C ASP A 88 -13.20 12.60 -7.78
N ARG A 89 -12.28 12.65 -6.81
CA ARG A 89 -11.08 11.82 -6.83
C ARG A 89 -11.33 10.49 -6.13
N ILE A 90 -11.16 9.38 -6.84
CA ILE A 90 -11.32 8.03 -6.29
C ILE A 90 -10.41 7.78 -5.05
N ASN A 91 -9.24 8.41 -5.01
CA ASN A 91 -8.31 8.31 -3.87
C ASN A 91 -8.86 8.94 -2.59
N GLU A 92 -9.79 9.90 -2.68
CA GLU A 92 -10.47 10.47 -1.51
C GLU A 92 -11.62 9.56 -1.06
N VAL A 93 -12.25 8.84 -1.99
CA VAL A 93 -13.30 7.85 -1.72
C VAL A 93 -12.77 6.64 -0.95
N SER A 94 -11.52 6.20 -1.17
CA SER A 94 -10.94 5.03 -0.47
C SER A 94 -11.00 5.18 1.05
N SER A 95 -10.81 6.41 1.52
CA SER A 95 -10.86 6.74 2.94
C SER A 95 -12.21 6.44 3.59
N HIS A 96 -13.30 6.48 2.82
CA HIS A 96 -14.65 6.13 3.30
C HIS A 96 -14.87 4.62 3.37
N PHE A 97 -14.24 3.85 2.48
CA PHE A 97 -14.25 2.39 2.54
C PHE A 97 -13.53 1.88 3.78
N GLU A 98 -12.33 2.40 4.07
CA GLU A 98 -11.58 2.07 5.29
C GLU A 98 -12.41 2.32 6.55
N ASN A 99 -13.05 3.49 6.64
CA ASN A 99 -13.88 3.84 7.79
C ASN A 99 -15.11 2.93 7.92
N SER A 100 -15.83 2.70 6.82
CA SER A 100 -17.02 1.84 6.81
C SER A 100 -16.67 0.41 7.22
N LEU A 101 -15.60 -0.17 6.67
CA LEU A 101 -15.14 -1.51 7.02
C LEU A 101 -14.74 -1.59 8.49
N ARG A 102 -13.95 -0.63 8.99
CA ARG A 102 -13.54 -0.57 10.39
C ARG A 102 -14.75 -0.54 11.33
N GLU A 103 -15.73 0.31 11.06
CA GLU A 103 -16.93 0.46 11.89
C GLU A 103 -17.80 -0.80 11.88
N LEU A 104 -18.05 -1.38 10.70
CA LEU A 104 -18.84 -2.61 10.56
C LEU A 104 -18.16 -3.82 11.21
N LEU A 105 -16.84 -3.98 10.99
CA LEU A 105 -16.07 -5.06 11.60
C LEU A 105 -15.97 -4.92 13.11
N ASN A 106 -15.75 -3.70 13.62
CA ASN A 106 -15.67 -3.47 15.06
C ASN A 106 -17.04 -3.57 15.77
N ALA A 107 -18.14 -3.50 15.03
CA ALA A 107 -19.49 -3.79 15.53
C ALA A 107 -19.84 -5.29 15.47
N THR A 108 -19.00 -6.13 14.85
CA THR A 108 -19.24 -7.58 14.73
C THR A 108 -18.82 -8.29 16.02
N PRO A 109 -19.71 -9.05 16.69
CA PRO A 109 -19.35 -9.78 17.90
C PRO A 109 -18.18 -10.75 17.68
N GLY A 110 -17.27 -10.80 18.65
CA GLY A 110 -16.08 -11.67 18.59
C GLY A 110 -14.93 -11.14 17.73
N VAL A 111 -15.10 -9.97 17.10
CA VAL A 111 -14.07 -9.35 16.26
C VAL A 111 -13.78 -7.93 16.77
N HIS A 112 -12.51 -7.56 16.83
CA HIS A 112 -12.08 -6.19 17.05
C HIS A 112 -11.36 -5.67 15.81
N CYS A 113 -11.72 -4.48 15.33
CA CYS A 113 -11.07 -3.86 14.17
C CYS A 113 -10.65 -2.42 14.48
N ALA A 114 -9.39 -2.10 14.21
CA ALA A 114 -8.82 -0.78 14.46
C ALA A 114 -7.77 -0.41 13.41
N PHE A 115 -7.36 0.86 13.41
CA PHE A 115 -6.14 1.24 12.70
C PHE A 115 -4.93 0.59 13.40
N PRO A 116 -3.97 0.01 12.65
CA PRO A 116 -2.80 -0.59 13.25
C PRO A 116 -1.96 0.44 14.01
N LEU A 117 -1.27 -0.04 15.03
CA LEU A 117 -0.35 0.77 15.82
C LEU A 117 1.04 0.74 15.21
N THR A 118 1.74 1.87 15.24
CA THR A 118 3.18 1.94 14.95
C THR A 118 3.99 1.22 16.02
N ASN A 119 5.30 1.11 15.83
CA ASN A 119 6.22 0.56 16.85
C ASN A 119 6.13 1.30 18.20
N ASP A 120 5.85 2.60 18.19
CA ASP A 120 5.65 3.43 19.41
C ASP A 120 4.23 3.32 20.01
N GLY A 121 3.40 2.41 19.51
CA GLY A 121 2.05 2.15 20.03
C GLY A 121 1.00 3.19 19.62
N LYS A 122 1.30 4.07 18.67
CA LYS A 122 0.37 5.10 18.19
C LYS A 122 -0.43 4.60 16.99
N PRO A 123 -1.77 4.78 16.94
CA PRO A 123 -2.53 4.48 15.75
C PRO A 123 -2.03 5.31 14.57
N GLN A 124 -1.85 4.68 13.42
CA GLN A 124 -1.49 5.40 12.20
C GLN A 124 -2.29 4.88 11.02
N ARG A 125 -3.04 5.81 10.42
CA ARG A 125 -3.89 5.53 9.27
C ARG A 125 -3.07 5.28 8.00
N SER A 126 -2.11 6.15 7.69
CA SER A 126 -1.34 6.09 6.45
C SER A 126 -0.32 4.94 6.42
N GLY A 127 -0.08 4.43 5.21
CA GLY A 127 0.86 3.34 4.94
C GLY A 127 0.24 1.96 5.19
N TYR A 128 0.92 0.92 4.75
CA TYR A 128 0.44 -0.45 4.90
C TYR A 128 0.67 -1.01 6.32
N PRO A 129 -0.23 -1.84 6.87
CA PRO A 129 -1.60 -2.12 6.39
C PRO A 129 -2.60 -1.07 6.87
N ASP A 130 -3.76 -0.96 6.22
CA ASP A 130 -4.77 0.04 6.57
C ASP A 130 -5.53 -0.31 7.86
N LEU A 131 -5.93 -1.58 8.03
CA LEU A 131 -6.70 -2.03 9.19
C LEU A 131 -6.12 -3.32 9.80
N ARG A 132 -6.24 -3.44 11.13
CA ARG A 132 -5.90 -4.63 11.91
C ARG A 132 -7.17 -5.20 12.53
N ILE A 133 -7.40 -6.48 12.31
CA ILE A 133 -8.51 -7.25 12.83
C ILE A 133 -7.96 -8.28 13.81
N VAL A 134 -8.64 -8.46 14.93
CA VAL A 134 -8.35 -9.51 15.92
C VAL A 134 -9.60 -10.30 16.17
N ASP A 135 -9.51 -11.61 16.01
CA ASP A 135 -10.48 -12.52 16.59
C ASP A 135 -10.30 -12.56 18.12
N ILE A 136 -11.32 -12.15 18.87
CA ILE A 136 -11.21 -11.89 20.30
C ILE A 136 -10.87 -13.16 21.08
N ASP A 137 -11.43 -14.31 20.69
CA ASP A 137 -11.29 -15.55 21.43
C ASP A 137 -9.92 -16.19 21.17
N SER A 138 -9.53 -16.36 19.90
CA SER A 138 -8.27 -16.99 19.52
C SER A 138 -7.06 -16.07 19.59
N LYS A 139 -7.29 -14.76 19.63
CA LYS A 139 -6.27 -13.70 19.46
C LYS A 139 -5.58 -13.69 18.11
N ARG A 140 -6.07 -14.46 17.13
CA ARG A 140 -5.53 -14.49 15.77
C ARG A 140 -5.71 -13.13 15.09
N VAL A 141 -4.68 -12.69 14.39
CA VAL A 141 -4.59 -11.37 13.78
C VAL A 141 -4.69 -11.47 12.26
N PHE A 142 -5.42 -10.52 11.69
CA PHE A 142 -5.55 -10.34 10.25
C PHE A 142 -5.29 -8.88 9.91
N TYR A 143 -4.59 -8.62 8.82
CA TYR A 143 -4.42 -7.28 8.27
C TYR A 143 -5.19 -7.16 6.97
N ILE A 144 -5.92 -6.05 6.78
CA ILE A 144 -6.63 -5.79 5.54
C ILE A 144 -6.22 -4.43 4.97
N ASP A 145 -6.14 -4.39 3.65
CA ASP A 145 -5.77 -3.22 2.86
C ASP A 145 -6.80 -3.03 1.73
N PRO A 146 -7.83 -2.17 1.93
CA PRO A 146 -8.85 -1.91 0.92
C PRO A 146 -8.28 -1.17 -0.29
N LYS A 147 -8.69 -1.58 -1.49
CA LYS A 147 -8.27 -0.96 -2.74
C LYS A 147 -9.46 -0.78 -3.67
N LEU A 148 -9.57 0.41 -4.27
CA LEU A 148 -10.60 0.72 -5.26
C LEU A 148 -9.99 0.63 -6.65
N TYR A 149 -10.68 0.00 -7.59
CA TYR A 149 -10.23 -0.09 -8.98
C TYR A 149 -11.39 0.04 -9.96
N ALA A 150 -11.11 0.60 -11.14
CA ALA A 150 -12.07 0.61 -12.22
C ALA A 150 -12.29 -0.81 -12.74
N ALA A 151 -13.54 -1.23 -12.97
CA ALA A 151 -13.86 -2.60 -13.36
C ALA A 151 -13.10 -3.09 -14.61
N ALA A 152 -12.89 -2.21 -15.59
CA ALA A 152 -12.11 -2.50 -16.80
C ALA A 152 -10.58 -2.61 -16.55
N GLY A 153 -10.11 -2.21 -15.37
CA GLY A 153 -8.70 -2.23 -14.98
C GLY A 153 -8.31 -3.41 -14.10
N ARG A 154 -9.15 -4.46 -13.98
CA ARG A 154 -8.88 -5.63 -13.14
C ARG A 154 -7.55 -6.30 -13.49
N ASP A 155 -7.25 -6.43 -14.77
CA ASP A 155 -6.02 -7.07 -15.28
C ASP A 155 -4.93 -6.04 -15.61
N SER A 156 -5.02 -4.84 -15.02
CA SER A 156 -4.05 -3.78 -15.26
C SER A 156 -2.71 -4.08 -14.59
N SER A 157 -1.62 -3.72 -15.29
CA SER A 157 -0.26 -3.75 -14.74
C SER A 157 0.12 -2.47 -13.96
N PHE A 158 -0.79 -1.49 -13.85
CA PHE A 158 -0.56 -0.30 -13.05
C PHE A 158 -0.45 -0.67 -11.56
N ARG A 159 0.47 0.01 -10.86
CA ARG A 159 0.72 -0.22 -9.44
C ARG A 159 -0.49 0.23 -8.62
N THR A 160 -1.14 -0.72 -7.94
CA THR A 160 -2.26 -0.48 -7.03
C THR A 160 -1.90 -0.76 -5.56
N PHE A 161 -0.84 -1.55 -5.34
CA PHE A 161 -0.32 -1.88 -4.02
C PHE A 161 1.05 -1.23 -3.79
N TYR A 162 1.24 -0.73 -2.57
CA TYR A 162 2.44 -0.01 -2.16
C TYR A 162 2.83 -0.46 -0.76
N PHE A 163 4.06 -0.93 -0.62
CA PHE A 163 4.68 -1.19 0.66
C PHE A 163 6.01 -0.45 0.74
N GLU A 164 6.14 0.41 1.73
CA GLU A 164 7.38 1.13 2.04
C GLU A 164 7.86 0.64 3.40
N PRO A 165 8.95 -0.15 3.47
CA PRO A 165 9.47 -0.61 4.74
C PRO A 165 10.02 0.56 5.55
N LYS A 166 9.56 0.70 6.80
CA LYS A 166 10.00 1.75 7.73
C LYS A 166 10.43 1.12 9.03
N LYS A 167 11.54 1.60 9.61
CA LYS A 167 12.01 1.13 10.93
C LYS A 167 11.15 1.66 12.07
N THR A 168 10.78 2.94 12.03
CA THR A 168 10.10 3.64 13.14
C THR A 168 8.58 3.53 13.06
N THR A 169 8.01 3.65 11.87
CA THR A 169 6.56 3.68 11.67
C THR A 169 6.02 2.39 11.05
N ASN A 170 6.70 1.25 11.24
CA ASN A 170 6.14 -0.03 10.82
C ASN A 170 4.86 -0.35 11.60
N LYS A 171 3.90 -0.96 10.92
CA LYS A 171 2.58 -1.27 11.44
C LYS A 171 2.28 -2.79 11.47
N VAL A 172 3.12 -3.61 10.84
CA VAL A 172 3.02 -5.08 10.91
C VAL A 172 3.77 -5.55 12.17
N ARG A 173 3.02 -6.00 13.16
CA ARG A 173 3.52 -6.32 14.53
C ARG A 173 3.23 -7.74 14.98
N ASP A 174 2.40 -8.45 14.24
CA ASP A 174 1.90 -9.78 14.56
C ASP A 174 2.19 -10.73 13.40
N ASP A 175 2.39 -12.01 13.71
CA ASP A 175 2.25 -13.07 12.71
C ASP A 175 0.77 -13.16 12.35
N ALA A 176 0.42 -12.90 11.10
CA ALA A 176 -0.96 -12.61 10.71
C ALA A 176 -1.26 -13.08 9.29
N VAL A 177 -2.55 -13.27 8.98
CA VAL A 177 -3.02 -13.41 7.60
C VAL A 177 -3.20 -12.01 7.01
N HIS A 178 -2.74 -11.78 5.78
CA HIS A 178 -2.78 -10.48 5.13
C HIS A 178 -3.70 -10.54 3.91
N PHE A 179 -4.67 -9.64 3.84
CA PHE A 179 -5.59 -9.54 2.72
C PHE A 179 -5.53 -8.18 2.03
N ILE A 180 -5.77 -8.19 0.72
CA ILE A 180 -6.33 -7.04 0.00
C ILE A 180 -7.84 -7.24 -0.12
N VAL A 181 -8.60 -6.17 0.08
CA VAL A 181 -10.02 -6.13 -0.30
C VAL A 181 -10.16 -5.23 -1.51
N GLY A 182 -10.35 -5.81 -2.69
CA GLY A 182 -10.48 -5.06 -3.94
C GLY A 182 -11.93 -4.76 -4.26
N PHE A 183 -12.33 -3.48 -4.28
CA PHE A 183 -13.66 -3.02 -4.69
C PHE A 183 -13.65 -2.47 -6.11
N ALA A 184 -14.43 -3.09 -7.01
CA ALA A 184 -14.56 -2.60 -8.38
C ALA A 184 -15.61 -1.50 -8.47
N HIS A 185 -15.29 -0.45 -9.22
CA HIS A 185 -16.25 0.59 -9.58
C HIS A 185 -16.43 0.73 -11.09
N GLU A 186 -17.61 1.13 -11.50
CA GLU A 186 -17.87 1.55 -12.87
C GLU A 186 -17.12 2.85 -13.18
N ARG A 187 -16.79 3.06 -14.46
CA ARG A 187 -16.16 4.32 -14.90
C ARG A 187 -17.22 5.42 -14.84
N ARG A 188 -16.91 6.52 -14.15
CA ARG A 188 -17.73 7.74 -14.24
C ARG A 188 -17.64 8.27 -15.66
N GLY A 189 -18.80 8.55 -16.26
CA GLY A 189 -18.93 9.02 -17.63
C GLY A 189 -20.01 10.08 -17.75
N GLU A 190 -20.26 10.58 -18.95
CA GLU A 190 -21.23 11.65 -19.22
C GLU A 190 -22.66 11.29 -18.78
N SER A 191 -23.02 10.00 -18.80
CA SER A 191 -24.35 9.50 -18.44
C SER A 191 -24.56 9.21 -16.94
N SER A 192 -23.49 9.18 -16.14
CA SER A 192 -23.58 9.03 -14.68
C SER A 192 -22.35 9.61 -14.01
N SER A 193 -22.57 10.70 -13.28
CA SER A 193 -21.56 11.32 -12.41
C SER A 193 -21.40 10.58 -11.07
N ARG A 194 -22.17 9.53 -10.81
CA ARG A 194 -22.21 8.84 -9.52
C ARG A 194 -21.23 7.68 -9.44
N TRP A 195 -20.64 7.49 -8.27
CA TRP A 195 -19.88 6.28 -7.99
C TRP A 195 -20.81 5.09 -7.84
N LYS A 196 -20.48 4.01 -8.54
CA LYS A 196 -21.18 2.73 -8.45
C LYS A 196 -20.16 1.61 -8.32
N PHE A 197 -20.14 0.98 -7.14
CA PHE A 197 -19.33 -0.18 -6.83
C PHE A 197 -20.16 -1.45 -7.06
N THR A 198 -19.59 -2.43 -7.75
CA THR A 198 -20.36 -3.56 -8.27
C THR A 198 -19.96 -4.91 -7.70
N ARG A 199 -18.73 -5.02 -7.18
CA ARG A 199 -18.17 -6.26 -6.65
C ARG A 199 -17.00 -5.97 -5.72
N TRP A 200 -16.71 -6.93 -4.85
CA TRP A 200 -15.48 -6.98 -4.07
C TRP A 200 -14.83 -8.36 -4.18
N ASP A 201 -13.50 -8.40 -4.07
CA ASP A 201 -12.73 -9.64 -3.90
C ASP A 201 -11.91 -9.55 -2.61
N LEU A 202 -11.84 -10.64 -1.85
CA LEU A 202 -10.92 -10.80 -0.73
C LEU A 202 -9.74 -11.67 -1.18
N VAL A 203 -8.54 -11.09 -1.20
CA VAL A 203 -7.35 -11.70 -1.81
C VAL A 203 -6.30 -11.97 -0.74
N ASP A 204 -5.93 -13.24 -0.55
CA ASP A 204 -4.81 -13.65 0.30
C ASP A 204 -3.47 -13.23 -0.32
N LEU A 205 -2.62 -12.57 0.48
CA LEU A 205 -1.31 -12.10 0.06
C LEU A 205 -0.17 -13.09 0.34
N SER A 206 -0.44 -14.25 0.93
CA SER A 206 0.60 -15.22 1.30
C SER A 206 1.47 -15.72 0.13
N GLN A 207 0.94 -15.70 -1.09
CA GLN A 207 1.64 -16.05 -2.34
C GLN A 207 1.84 -14.84 -3.26
N PHE A 208 1.57 -13.62 -2.78
CA PHE A 208 1.67 -12.41 -3.58
C PHE A 208 3.13 -12.06 -3.88
N GLN A 209 3.42 -11.76 -5.14
CA GLN A 209 4.74 -11.35 -5.59
C GLN A 209 4.77 -9.86 -5.90
N VAL A 210 5.82 -9.19 -5.45
CA VAL A 210 6.05 -7.76 -5.69
C VAL A 210 7.26 -7.54 -6.56
N LYS A 211 7.36 -6.32 -7.10
CA LYS A 211 8.56 -5.81 -7.76
C LYS A 211 9.03 -4.56 -7.01
N LEU A 212 10.33 -4.43 -6.84
CA LEU A 212 10.93 -3.21 -6.32
C LEU A 212 11.01 -2.18 -7.44
N LYS A 213 10.50 -0.98 -7.17
CA LYS A 213 10.73 0.20 -8.02
C LYS A 213 11.51 1.21 -7.20
N ALA A 214 12.74 1.51 -7.63
CA ALA A 214 13.52 2.58 -7.05
C ALA A 214 13.23 3.90 -7.80
N GLU A 215 13.06 4.98 -7.05
CA GLU A 215 12.84 6.32 -7.59
C GLU A 215 13.54 7.37 -6.73
N PHE A 216 14.11 8.39 -7.38
CA PHE A 216 14.64 9.58 -6.70
C PHE A 216 13.49 10.56 -6.45
N GLN A 217 13.46 11.16 -5.26
CA GLN A 217 12.40 12.06 -4.82
C GLN A 217 12.98 13.38 -4.34
N GLY A 218 12.27 14.47 -4.62
CA GLY A 218 12.56 15.83 -4.16
C GLY A 218 11.35 16.43 -3.47
N ASN A 219 11.57 17.43 -2.60
CA ASN A 219 10.51 18.14 -1.90
C ASN A 219 10.54 19.64 -2.24
N ASN A 220 9.47 20.37 -1.90
CA ASN A 220 9.35 21.80 -2.19
C ASN A 220 10.50 22.64 -1.59
N ARG A 221 11.03 22.26 -0.42
CA ARG A 221 12.13 22.97 0.23
C ARG A 221 13.43 22.85 -0.57
N ASP A 222 13.67 21.68 -1.17
CA ASP A 222 14.85 21.47 -2.02
C ASP A 222 14.70 22.13 -3.39
N MET A 223 13.50 22.11 -3.95
CA MET A 223 13.22 22.64 -5.29
C MET A 223 13.20 24.18 -5.33
N TYR A 224 12.69 24.85 -4.29
CA TYR A 224 12.49 26.31 -4.27
C TYR A 224 13.50 27.06 -3.39
N ARG A 225 14.76 26.60 -3.37
CA ARG A 225 15.85 27.35 -2.74
C ARG A 225 16.10 28.64 -3.53
N ALA A 226 16.39 29.74 -2.84
CA ALA A 226 16.51 31.06 -3.45
C ALA A 226 17.54 31.08 -4.59
N GLU A 227 18.66 30.38 -4.39
CA GLU A 227 19.73 30.23 -5.38
C GLU A 227 19.35 29.43 -6.64
N ALA A 228 18.30 28.60 -6.58
CA ALA A 228 17.83 27.78 -7.70
C ALA A 228 16.72 28.46 -8.52
N ILE A 229 16.12 29.53 -7.99
CA ILE A 229 15.01 30.23 -8.66
C ILE A 229 15.58 31.21 -9.69
N VAL A 230 15.35 30.92 -10.97
CA VAL A 230 15.85 31.75 -12.10
C VAL A 230 14.93 32.93 -12.42
N ALA A 231 13.63 32.81 -12.14
CA ALA A 231 12.64 33.88 -12.33
C ALA A 231 11.43 33.67 -11.42
N SER A 232 10.66 34.72 -11.16
CA SER A 232 9.38 34.67 -10.43
C SER A 232 8.39 35.64 -11.07
N SER A 233 7.10 35.29 -11.06
CA SER A 233 6.04 36.22 -11.49
C SER A 233 5.83 37.32 -10.45
N ALA A 234 5.09 38.38 -10.83
CA ALA A 234 4.50 39.28 -9.84
C ALA A 234 3.60 38.46 -8.88
N LYS A 235 3.50 38.94 -7.64
CA LYS A 235 2.59 38.37 -6.65
C LYS A 235 1.13 38.66 -7.00
#